data_AF-A0A4Y8QZG2-F1
#
_entry.id   AF-A0A4Y8QZG2-F1
#
_cell.length_a   1.000
_cell.length_b   1.000
_cell.length_c   1.000
_cell.angle_alpha   90.00
_cell.angle_beta   90.00
_cell.angle_gamma   90.00
#
_symmetry.space_group_name_H-M   'P 1'
#
loop_
_entity.id
_entity.type
_entity.pdbx_description
1 polymer ?
#
loop_
_entity_poly.entity_id
_entity_poly.type
_entity_poly.pdbx_seq_one_letter_code
_entity_poly.pdbx_strand_id
1 'polypeptide(L)'
;MTAVLLAVVILLWTSPAALVLLAVVAAGFLLGTVRGAQGTWQAAVYRLVLLPRIGPTTEREDPRPPRFAQAVGLVITGAGVVLGLLGVAGAVPAAAALALVAAVLNAAFGLCLGCELYLLLRRVAPAR
;
A
#
# COMPACT_ATOMS: atom_id res chain seq x y z
N MET A 1 0.84 -3.28 9.32
CA MET A 1 -0.35 -4.03 8.84
C MET A 1 -0.18 -4.50 7.41
N THR A 2 -0.04 -3.62 6.42
CA THR A 2 0.08 -4.02 5.00
C THR A 2 1.21 -5.01 4.72
N ALA A 3 2.42 -4.79 5.27
CA ALA A 3 3.53 -5.74 5.12
C ALA A 3 3.20 -7.16 5.63
N VAL A 4 2.49 -7.26 6.76
CA VAL A 4 2.06 -8.55 7.31
C VAL A 4 1.06 -9.24 6.37
N LEU A 5 0.07 -8.51 5.85
CA LEU A 5 -0.90 -9.06 4.90
C LEU A 5 -0.21 -9.56 3.63
N LEU A 6 0.73 -8.79 3.09
CA LEU A 6 1.49 -9.16 1.90
C LEU A 6 2.39 -10.38 2.14
N ALA A 7 3.02 -10.49 3.31
CA ALA A 7 3.77 -11.69 3.69
C ALA A 7 2.85 -12.93 3.75
N VAL A 8 1.64 -12.79 4.29
CA VAL A 8 0.63 -13.87 4.29
C VAL A 8 0.21 -14.23 2.86
N VAL A 9 0.02 -13.25 1.96
CA VAL A 9 -0.27 -13.53 0.54
C VAL A 9 0.84 -14.38 -0.09
N ILE A 10 2.11 -14.05 0.17
CA ILE A 10 3.27 -14.80 -0.34
C ILE A 10 3.28 -16.23 0.21
N LEU A 11 3.04 -16.40 1.52
CA LEU A 11 2.97 -17.72 2.16
C LEU A 11 1.83 -18.60 1.61
N LEU A 12 0.70 -17.96 1.25
CA LEU A 12 -0.45 -18.63 0.65
C LEU A 12 -0.26 -18.92 -0.87
N TRP A 13 0.81 -18.42 -1.47
CA TRP A 13 1.25 -18.68 -2.84
C TRP A 13 0.14 -18.50 -3.89
N THR A 14 -0.17 -19.55 -4.67
CA THR A 14 -1.18 -19.55 -5.74
C THR A 14 -2.57 -19.97 -5.25
N SER A 15 -2.80 -20.05 -3.94
CA SER A 15 -4.12 -20.43 -3.42
C SER A 15 -5.18 -19.36 -3.70
N PRO A 16 -6.47 -19.73 -3.81
CA PRO A 16 -7.56 -18.77 -3.92
C PRO A 16 -7.59 -17.77 -2.75
N ALA A 17 -7.19 -18.21 -1.56
CA ALA A 17 -7.08 -17.36 -0.39
C ALA A 17 -6.04 -16.23 -0.57
N ALA A 18 -4.91 -16.51 -1.26
CA ALA A 18 -3.91 -15.50 -1.59
C ALA A 18 -4.49 -14.40 -2.48
N LEU A 19 -5.29 -14.78 -3.48
CA LEU A 19 -5.94 -13.84 -4.41
C LEU A 19 -6.95 -12.95 -3.67
N VAL A 20 -7.81 -13.55 -2.84
CA VAL A 20 -8.80 -12.82 -2.03
C VAL A 20 -8.08 -11.84 -1.10
N LEU A 21 -7.02 -12.28 -0.44
CA LEU A 21 -6.26 -11.44 0.48
C LEU A 21 -5.55 -10.28 -0.26
N LEU A 22 -4.96 -10.54 -1.44
CA LEU A 22 -4.37 -9.48 -2.27
C LEU A 22 -5.43 -8.47 -2.72
N ALA A 23 -6.65 -8.91 -3.04
CA ALA A 23 -7.77 -8.04 -3.38
C ALA A 23 -8.18 -7.15 -2.19
N VAL A 24 -8.19 -7.66 -0.97
CA VAL A 24 -8.41 -6.86 0.25
C VAL A 24 -7.31 -5.81 0.42
N VAL A 25 -6.05 -6.16 0.16
CA VAL A 25 -4.94 -5.19 0.19
C VAL A 25 -5.12 -4.11 -0.89
N ALA A 26 -5.45 -4.50 -2.13
CA ALA A 26 -5.72 -3.56 -3.22
C ALA A 26 -6.88 -2.62 -2.90
N ALA A 27 -7.97 -3.12 -2.31
CA ALA A 27 -9.09 -2.29 -1.85
C ALA A 27 -8.66 -1.29 -0.75
N GLY A 28 -7.76 -1.69 0.15
CA GLY A 28 -7.15 -0.80 1.12
C GLY A 28 -6.35 0.34 0.47
N PHE A 29 -5.55 0.02 -0.56
CA PHE A 29 -4.83 1.01 -1.35
C PHE A 29 -5.78 1.96 -2.10
N LEU A 30 -6.84 1.43 -2.72
CA LEU A 30 -7.87 2.21 -3.39
C LEU A 30 -8.53 3.22 -2.44
N LEU A 31 -8.93 2.77 -1.25
CA LEU A 31 -9.46 3.66 -0.22
C LEU A 31 -8.43 4.72 0.20
N GLY A 32 -7.16 4.34 0.33
CA GLY A 32 -6.06 5.24 0.64
C GLY A 32 -5.83 6.30 -0.43
N THR A 33 -6.00 5.97 -1.71
CA THR A 33 -5.89 6.89 -2.84
C THR A 33 -7.06 7.89 -2.88
N VAL A 34 -8.30 7.40 -2.72
CA VAL A 34 -9.51 8.23 -2.85
C VAL A 34 -9.78 9.06 -1.59
N ARG A 35 -9.71 8.46 -0.40
CA ARG A 35 -10.06 9.09 0.88
C ARG A 35 -8.85 9.57 1.68
N GLY A 36 -7.63 9.27 1.22
CA GLY A 36 -6.41 9.46 1.99
C GLY A 36 -6.14 8.31 2.96
N ALA A 37 -4.90 8.17 3.43
CA ALA A 37 -4.48 7.08 4.32
C ALA A 37 -5.33 6.99 5.61
N GLN A 38 -5.82 8.14 6.11
CA GLN A 38 -6.67 8.26 7.30
C GLN A 38 -8.08 7.64 7.11
N GLY A 39 -8.56 7.54 5.87
CA GLY A 39 -9.88 7.02 5.52
C GLY A 39 -9.91 5.51 5.26
N THR A 40 -8.80 4.81 5.54
CA THR A 40 -8.67 3.37 5.30
C THR A 40 -9.17 2.55 6.49
N TRP A 41 -9.48 1.27 6.26
CA TRP A 41 -9.86 0.35 7.34
C TRP A 41 -8.70 0.14 8.31
N GLN A 42 -7.46 0.12 7.81
CA GLN A 42 -6.26 0.03 8.64
C GLN A 42 -6.14 1.22 9.58
N ALA A 43 -6.47 2.42 9.11
CA ALA A 43 -6.48 3.62 9.95
C ALA A 43 -7.58 3.56 11.02
N ALA A 44 -8.73 2.97 10.72
CA ALA A 44 -9.76 2.73 11.73
C ALA A 44 -9.25 1.78 12.84
N VAL A 45 -8.60 0.67 12.47
CA VAL A 45 -8.00 -0.25 13.45
C VAL A 45 -6.92 0.46 14.27
N TYR A 46 -6.06 1.25 13.63
CA TYR A 46 -5.05 2.06 14.33
C TYR A 46 -5.68 3.00 15.35
N ARG A 47 -6.70 3.78 14.97
CA ARG A 47 -7.38 4.73 15.87
C ARG A 47 -8.09 4.05 17.03
N LEU A 48 -8.69 2.89 16.81
CA LEU A 48 -9.50 2.21 17.83
C LEU A 48 -8.67 1.36 18.79
N VAL A 49 -7.62 0.70 18.28
CA VAL A 49 -6.88 -0.32 19.03
C VAL A 49 -5.52 0.19 19.52
N LEU A 50 -4.79 0.90 18.65
CA LEU A 50 -3.42 1.32 18.96
C LEU A 50 -3.39 2.70 19.58
N LEU A 51 -4.02 3.70 18.95
CA LEU A 51 -3.95 5.11 19.36
C LEU A 51 -4.26 5.37 20.85
N PRO A 52 -5.25 4.70 21.49
CA PRO A 52 -5.50 4.89 22.92
C PRO A 52 -4.33 4.48 23.82
N ARG A 53 -3.42 3.62 23.34
CA ARG A 53 -2.26 3.12 24.10
C ARG A 53 -0.99 3.95 23.91
N ILE A 54 -0.85 4.64 22.79
CA ILE A 54 0.36 5.42 22.42
C ILE A 54 0.16 6.94 22.54
N GLY A 55 -1.09 7.40 22.67
CA GLY A 55 -1.41 8.82 22.76
C GLY A 55 -1.42 9.55 21.40
N PRO A 56 -1.96 10.78 21.34
CA PRO A 56 -2.09 11.53 20.10
C PRO A 56 -0.73 12.03 19.56
N THR A 57 -0.53 11.92 18.25
CA THR A 57 0.63 12.52 17.57
C THR A 57 0.39 14.00 17.26
N THR A 58 1.37 14.85 17.58
CA THR A 58 1.32 16.31 17.37
C THR A 58 1.83 16.73 15.99
N GLU A 59 2.73 15.94 15.39
CA GLU A 59 3.29 16.21 14.07
C GLU A 59 2.59 15.34 13.01
N ARG A 60 2.14 15.97 11.91
CA ARG A 60 1.48 15.29 10.79
C ARG A 60 2.08 15.77 9.48
N GLU A 61 2.50 14.81 8.66
CA GLU A 61 2.98 15.00 7.29
C GLU A 61 1.88 15.55 6.36
N ASP A 62 2.25 16.24 5.28
CA ASP A 62 1.34 16.61 4.19
C ASP A 62 0.67 15.33 3.62
N PRO A 63 -0.67 15.30 3.46
CA PRO A 63 -1.37 14.13 2.92
C PRO A 63 -1.15 13.86 1.42
N ARG A 64 -0.61 14.79 0.63
CA ARG A 64 -0.46 14.64 -0.83
C ARG A 64 0.56 13.56 -1.22
N PRO A 65 1.81 13.56 -0.71
CA PRO A 65 2.78 12.53 -1.08
C PRO A 65 2.35 11.10 -0.70
N PRO A 66 1.78 10.85 0.49
CA PRO A 66 1.22 9.54 0.84
C PRO A 66 0.12 9.07 -0.10
N ARG A 67 -0.76 9.95 -0.60
CA ARG A 67 -1.81 9.56 -1.56
C ARG A 67 -1.23 9.05 -2.88
N PHE A 68 -0.14 9.66 -3.36
CA PHE A 68 0.56 9.17 -4.55
C PHE A 68 1.17 7.78 -4.31
N ALA A 69 1.82 7.57 -3.17
CA ALA A 69 2.34 6.26 -2.80
C ALA A 69 1.23 5.19 -2.74
N GLN A 70 0.05 5.53 -2.22
CA GLN A 70 -1.11 4.63 -2.22
C GLN A 70 -1.58 4.29 -3.64
N ALA A 71 -1.55 5.25 -4.58
CA ALA A 71 -1.90 5.00 -5.98
C ALA A 71 -0.91 4.04 -6.65
N VAL A 72 0.39 4.17 -6.39
CA VAL A 72 1.41 3.23 -6.90
C VAL A 72 1.17 1.82 -6.35
N GLY A 73 0.91 1.71 -5.03
CA GLY A 73 0.55 0.43 -4.41
C GLY A 73 -0.71 -0.19 -5.00
N LEU A 74 -1.72 0.62 -5.33
CA LEU A 74 -2.93 0.19 -6.02
C LEU A 74 -2.63 -0.36 -7.42
N VAL A 75 -1.79 0.30 -8.21
CA VAL A 75 -1.43 -0.17 -9.56
C VAL A 75 -0.75 -1.53 -9.48
N ILE A 76 0.23 -1.69 -8.58
CA ILE A 76 0.96 -2.96 -8.41
C ILE A 76 0.02 -4.09 -7.98
N THR A 77 -0.72 -3.86 -6.89
CA THR A 77 -1.58 -4.90 -6.32
C THR A 77 -2.80 -5.18 -7.20
N GLY A 78 -3.37 -4.16 -7.84
CA GLY A 78 -4.45 -4.28 -8.82
C GLY A 78 -4.04 -5.08 -10.05
N ALA A 79 -2.85 -4.83 -10.60
CA ALA A 79 -2.32 -5.65 -11.70
C ALA A 79 -2.17 -7.12 -11.28
N GLY A 80 -1.66 -7.38 -10.08
CA GLY A 80 -1.58 -8.74 -9.52
C GLY A 80 -2.94 -9.43 -9.38
N VAL A 81 -3.97 -8.72 -8.95
CA VAL A 81 -5.35 -9.25 -8.86
C VAL A 81 -5.91 -9.55 -10.23
N VAL A 82 -5.79 -8.62 -11.19
CA VAL A 82 -6.31 -8.82 -12.56
C VAL A 82 -5.63 -10.00 -13.23
N LEU A 83 -4.30 -10.06 -13.19
CA LEU A 83 -3.53 -11.17 -13.77
C LEU A 83 -3.82 -12.50 -13.05
N GLY A 84 -4.01 -12.48 -11.73
CA GLY A 84 -4.43 -13.65 -10.95
C GLY A 84 -5.81 -14.17 -11.34
N LEU A 85 -6.78 -13.28 -11.59
CA LEU A 85 -8.11 -13.64 -12.10
C LEU A 85 -8.07 -14.21 -13.52
N LEU A 86 -7.11 -13.77 -14.34
CA LEU A 86 -6.84 -14.33 -15.67
C LEU A 86 -6.06 -15.65 -15.63
N GLY A 87 -5.71 -16.15 -14.44
CA GLY A 87 -5.03 -17.45 -14.27
C GLY A 87 -3.52 -17.40 -14.53
N VAL A 88 -2.89 -16.21 -14.57
CA VAL A 88 -1.44 -16.09 -14.76
C VAL A 88 -0.72 -16.62 -13.52
N ALA A 89 -0.03 -17.75 -13.68
CA ALA A 89 0.70 -18.39 -12.60
C ALA A 89 1.76 -17.44 -12.01
N GLY A 90 1.78 -17.33 -10.67
CA GLY A 90 2.76 -16.52 -9.96
C GLY A 90 2.47 -15.01 -9.92
N ALA A 91 1.44 -14.50 -10.62
CA ALA A 91 1.14 -13.06 -10.63
C ALA A 91 0.82 -12.50 -9.23
N VAL A 92 0.02 -13.24 -8.46
CA VAL A 92 -0.37 -12.88 -7.08
C VAL A 92 0.85 -12.78 -6.14
N PRO A 93 1.67 -13.82 -5.97
CA PRO A 93 2.85 -13.73 -5.09
C PRO A 93 3.91 -12.74 -5.62
N ALA A 94 4.07 -12.59 -6.94
CA ALA A 94 5.01 -11.62 -7.51
C ALA A 94 4.58 -10.16 -7.21
N ALA A 95 3.32 -9.83 -7.42
CA ALA A 95 2.78 -8.51 -7.08
C ALA A 95 2.86 -8.25 -5.57
N ALA A 96 2.59 -9.27 -4.75
CA ALA A 96 2.70 -9.18 -3.30
C ALA A 96 4.15 -8.94 -2.85
N ALA A 97 5.13 -9.61 -3.47
CA ALA A 97 6.55 -9.41 -3.19
C ALA A 97 7.00 -7.98 -3.56
N LEU A 98 6.61 -7.48 -4.74
CA LEU A 98 6.93 -6.11 -5.15
C LEU A 98 6.33 -5.07 -4.18
N ALA A 99 5.07 -5.24 -3.81
CA ALA A 99 4.42 -4.38 -2.83
C ALA A 99 5.04 -4.50 -1.43
N LEU A 100 5.51 -5.69 -1.04
CA LEU A 100 6.16 -5.92 0.25
C LEU A 100 7.50 -5.20 0.31
N VAL A 101 8.31 -5.27 -0.75
CA VAL A 101 9.56 -4.52 -0.86
C VAL A 101 9.29 -3.03 -0.68
N ALA A 102 8.31 -2.47 -1.39
CA ALA A 102 7.93 -1.06 -1.23
C ALA A 102 7.49 -0.72 0.20
N ALA A 103 6.71 -1.59 0.84
CA ALA A 103 6.25 -1.39 2.21
C ALA A 103 7.38 -1.48 3.26
N VAL A 104 8.33 -2.41 3.08
CA VAL A 104 9.49 -2.56 3.97
C VAL A 104 10.42 -1.37 3.83
N LEU A 105 10.69 -0.90 2.62
CA LEU A 105 11.53 0.27 2.40
C LEU A 105 10.96 1.51 3.12
N ASN A 106 9.65 1.71 3.02
CA ASN A 106 8.95 2.78 3.72
C ASN A 106 9.02 2.63 5.25
N ALA A 107 8.89 1.42 5.77
CA ALA A 107 8.89 1.15 7.21
C ALA A 107 10.30 1.19 7.84
N ALA A 108 11.32 0.68 7.14
CA ALA A 108 12.66 0.51 7.68
C ALA A 108 13.54 1.77 7.53
N PHE A 109 13.39 2.49 6.42
CA PHE A 109 14.25 3.63 6.11
C PHE A 109 13.53 4.98 6.17
N GLY A 110 12.22 4.99 6.42
CA GLY A 110 11.39 6.19 6.24
C GLY A 110 11.34 6.67 4.79
N LEU A 111 11.91 5.90 3.86
CA LEU A 111 11.98 6.20 2.45
C LEU A 111 10.67 5.80 1.80
N CYS A 112 9.74 6.76 1.77
CA CYS A 112 8.55 6.62 0.96
C CYS A 112 8.95 6.87 -0.51
N LEU A 113 9.31 5.81 -1.24
CA LEU A 113 9.73 5.86 -2.65
C LEU A 113 8.74 6.64 -3.53
N GLY A 114 7.45 6.60 -3.19
CA GLY A 114 6.42 7.43 -3.80
C GLY A 114 6.56 8.92 -3.50
N CYS A 115 6.95 9.31 -2.29
CA CYS A 115 7.20 10.71 -1.93
C CYS A 115 8.42 11.27 -2.67
N GLU A 116 9.52 10.52 -2.74
CA GLU A 116 10.72 10.91 -3.51
C GLU A 116 10.40 11.05 -5.00
N LEU A 117 9.71 10.06 -5.58
CA LEU A 117 9.27 10.11 -6.98
C LEU A 117 8.32 11.29 -7.22
N TYR A 118 7.40 11.58 -6.30
CA TYR A 118 6.50 12.73 -6.38
C TYR A 118 7.27 14.06 -6.37
N LEU A 119 8.23 14.22 -5.46
CA LEU A 119 9.07 15.43 -5.41
C LEU A 119 9.93 15.57 -6.66
N LEU A 120 10.50 14.47 -7.16
CA LEU A 120 11.29 14.45 -8.38
C LEU A 120 10.42 14.84 -9.60
N LEU A 121 9.24 14.24 -9.75
CA LEU A 121 8.22 14.59 -10.75
C LEU A 121 7.84 16.06 -10.67
N ARG A 122 7.62 16.60 -9.46
CA ARG A 122 7.27 18.01 -9.26
C ARG A 122 8.41 18.97 -9.59
N ARG A 123 9.68 18.54 -9.44
CA ARG A 123 10.86 19.33 -9.82
C ARG A 123 11.09 19.34 -11.33
N VAL A 124 10.79 18.26 -12.04
CA VAL A 124 10.95 18.17 -13.51
C VAL A 124 9.70 18.57 -14.29
N ALA A 125 8.53 18.60 -13.64
CA ALA A 125 7.29 19.05 -14.27
C ALA A 125 7.44 20.53 -14.66
N PRO A 126 7.17 20.90 -15.93
CA PRO A 126 7.25 22.28 -16.37
C PRO A 126 6.27 23.12 -15.55
N ALA A 127 6.77 24.22 -14.98
CA ALA A 127 5.93 25.22 -14.32
C ALA A 127 4.92 25.72 -15.36
N ARG A 128 3.65 25.36 -15.18
CA ARG A 128 2.52 25.91 -15.92
C ARG A 128 1.70 26.75 -14.96
#